data_AF-A0AAJ2F287-F1
#
_entry.id   AF-A0AAJ2F287-F1
#
_cell.length_a   1.000
_cell.length_b   1.000
_cell.length_c   1.000
_cell.angle_alpha   90.00
_cell.angle_beta   90.00
_cell.angle_gamma   90.00
#
_symmetry.space_group_name_H-M   'P 1'
#
loop_
_entity.id
_entity.type
_entity.pdbx_description
1 polymer ?
#
loop_
_entity_poly.entity_id
_entity_poly.type
_entity_poly.pdbx_seq_one_letter_code
_entity_poly.pdbx_strand_id
1 'polypeptide(L)'
;MSVDNDLVTKHLRRPFSARERGWAEVGLGVSVGLLTWLEYNEPSTRPFTGRWGWLKEFMYSHLGANGVAIGFGLIGLMLTLWGAYEVATSRRNEGSKLR
;
A
#
# COMPACT_ATOMS: atom_id res chain seq x y z
N MET A 1 9.63 -12.62 39.20
CA MET A 1 9.33 -11.26 38.71
C MET A 1 9.27 -11.33 37.19
N SER A 2 8.08 -11.27 36.58
CA SER A 2 7.88 -11.29 35.12
C SER A 2 7.26 -9.97 34.61
N VAL A 3 7.77 -8.85 35.12
CA VAL A 3 7.26 -7.50 34.79
C VAL A 3 7.56 -7.16 33.31
N ASP A 4 8.63 -7.71 32.74
CA ASP A 4 8.99 -7.50 31.33
C ASP A 4 7.97 -8.09 30.35
N ASN A 5 7.26 -9.16 30.73
CA ASN A 5 6.34 -9.82 29.81
C ASN A 5 5.03 -9.05 29.64
N ASP A 6 4.53 -8.37 30.68
CA ASP A 6 3.23 -7.67 30.62
C ASP A 6 3.32 -6.38 29.79
N LEU A 7 4.41 -5.61 29.94
CA LEU A 7 4.66 -4.40 29.15
C LEU A 7 4.85 -4.70 27.66
N VAL A 8 5.63 -5.74 27.36
CA VAL A 8 5.85 -6.26 25.99
C VAL A 8 4.52 -6.71 25.40
N THR A 9 3.74 -7.51 26.13
CA THR A 9 2.45 -8.03 25.62
C THR A 9 1.40 -6.92 25.46
N LYS A 10 1.40 -5.90 26.31
CA LYS A 10 0.41 -4.81 26.23
C LYS A 10 0.73 -3.78 25.14
N HIS A 11 2.02 -3.56 24.81
CA HIS A 11 2.44 -2.58 23.81
C HIS A 11 2.75 -3.19 22.43
N LEU A 12 3.38 -4.37 22.36
CA LEU A 12 3.75 -5.00 21.07
C LEU A 12 2.60 -5.79 20.43
N ARG A 13 1.58 -6.18 21.20
CA ARG A 13 0.41 -6.93 20.72
C ARG A 13 -0.85 -6.08 20.61
N ARG A 14 -0.73 -4.75 20.66
CA ARG A 14 -1.91 -3.90 20.41
C ARG A 14 -2.29 -4.06 18.93
N PRO A 15 -3.47 -4.60 18.60
CA PRO A 15 -3.88 -4.67 17.21
C PRO A 15 -3.99 -3.24 16.67
N PHE A 16 -3.37 -2.99 15.52
CA PHE A 16 -3.44 -1.68 14.87
C PHE A 16 -4.91 -1.27 14.73
N SER A 17 -5.22 -0.05 15.14
CA SER A 17 -6.56 0.51 14.93
C SER A 17 -6.86 0.51 13.42
N ALA A 18 -8.13 0.30 13.05
CA ALA A 18 -8.57 0.39 11.65
C ALA A 18 -8.13 1.70 10.98
N ARG A 19 -8.00 2.77 11.79
CA ARG A 19 -7.49 4.06 11.33
C ARG A 19 -5.98 4.06 11.06
N GLU A 20 -5.18 3.43 11.90
CA GLU A 20 -3.73 3.33 11.71
C GLU A 20 -3.40 2.45 10.50
N ARG A 21 -4.15 1.36 10.34
CA ARG A 21 -4.07 0.49 9.17
C ARG A 21 -4.42 1.24 7.88
N GLY A 22 -5.54 1.95 7.85
CA GLY A 22 -5.95 2.71 6.68
C GLY A 22 -4.94 3.80 6.29
N TRP A 23 -4.34 4.49 7.27
CA TRP A 23 -3.24 5.44 6.99
C TRP A 23 -1.96 4.77 6.50
N ALA A 24 -1.62 3.58 7.01
CA ALA A 24 -0.49 2.81 6.50
C ALA A 24 -0.71 2.37 5.05
N GLU A 25 -1.92 1.95 4.70
CA GLU A 25 -2.31 1.56 3.34
C GLU A 25 -2.30 2.76 2.38
N VAL A 26 -2.77 3.93 2.82
CA VAL A 26 -2.64 5.20 2.08
C VAL A 26 -1.17 5.56 1.86
N GLY A 27 -0.34 5.49 2.90
CA GLY A 27 1.09 5.79 2.78
C GLY A 27 1.81 4.85 1.82
N LEU A 28 1.47 3.56 1.84
CA LEU A 28 2.00 2.56 0.93
C LEU A 28 1.54 2.84 -0.51
N GLY A 29 0.26 3.15 -0.71
CA GLY A 29 -0.29 3.51 -2.02
C GLY A 29 0.37 4.75 -2.62
N VAL A 30 0.61 5.80 -1.83
CA VAL A 30 1.34 7.01 -2.25
C VAL A 30 2.79 6.69 -2.60
N SER A 31 3.47 5.86 -1.80
CA SER A 31 4.84 5.45 -2.06
C SER A 31 4.96 4.67 -3.37
N VAL A 32 4.01 3.77 -3.63
CA VAL A 32 3.92 3.05 -4.91
C VAL A 32 3.64 4.03 -6.06
N GLY A 33 2.77 5.03 -5.87
CA GLY A 33 2.53 6.07 -6.85
C GLY A 33 3.78 6.88 -7.21
N LEU A 34 4.61 7.22 -6.23
CA LEU A 34 5.91 7.89 -6.47
C LEU A 34 6.89 7.00 -7.23
N LEU A 35 6.96 5.71 -6.89
CA LEU A 35 7.78 4.75 -7.63
C LEU A 35 7.30 4.59 -9.07
N THR A 36 5.98 4.55 -9.29
CA THR A 36 5.39 4.57 -10.63
C THR A 36 5.75 5.83 -11.40
N TRP A 37 5.72 6.99 -10.75
CA TRP A 37 6.11 8.25 -11.40
C TRP A 37 7.57 8.22 -11.85
N LEU A 38 8.47 7.71 -11.01
CA LEU A 38 9.87 7.51 -11.39
C LEU A 38 10.00 6.53 -12.56
N GLU A 39 9.33 5.38 -12.48
CA GLU A 39 9.29 4.36 -13.54
C GLU A 39 8.69 4.88 -14.85
N TYR A 40 7.77 5.84 -14.80
CA TYR A 40 7.20 6.46 -16.00
C TYR A 40 8.20 7.40 -16.69
N ASN A 41 9.01 8.12 -15.91
CA ASN A 41 10.04 9.02 -16.44
C ASN A 41 11.28 8.25 -16.90
N GLU A 42 11.64 7.18 -16.19
CA GLU A 42 12.78 6.31 -16.46
C GLU A 42 12.30 4.84 -16.54
N PRO A 43 11.69 4.43 -17.67
CA PRO A 43 11.13 3.10 -17.81
C PRO A 43 12.23 2.04 -17.79
N SER A 44 12.05 1.02 -16.94
CA SER A 44 13.01 -0.08 -16.89
C SER A 44 13.02 -0.84 -18.22
N THR A 45 14.23 -1.00 -18.75
CA THR A 45 14.46 -1.69 -20.02
C THR A 45 14.67 -3.18 -19.81
N ARG A 46 14.28 -3.98 -20.80
CA ARG A 46 14.54 -5.42 -20.81
C ARG A 46 16.05 -5.74 -20.72
N PRO A 47 16.43 -6.89 -20.14
CA PRO A 47 15.58 -7.97 -19.64
C PRO A 47 15.06 -7.75 -18.21
N PHE A 48 13.77 -8.00 -17.97
CA PHE A 48 13.20 -7.96 -16.62
C PHE A 48 13.61 -9.22 -15.84
N THR A 49 14.48 -9.05 -14.84
CA THR A 49 14.98 -10.16 -14.01
C THR A 49 14.25 -10.24 -12.66
N GLY A 50 14.26 -11.43 -12.05
CA GLY A 50 13.73 -11.68 -10.71
C GLY A 50 12.33 -12.31 -10.63
N ARG A 51 11.83 -12.47 -9.41
CA ARG A 51 10.59 -13.23 -9.09
C ARG A 51 9.33 -12.66 -9.75
N TRP A 52 9.33 -11.37 -10.05
CA TRP A 52 8.23 -10.64 -10.69
C TRP A 52 8.53 -10.26 -12.14
N GLY A 53 9.63 -10.76 -12.73
CA GLY A 53 10.03 -10.44 -14.11
C GLY A 53 8.96 -10.80 -15.14
N TRP A 54 8.30 -11.95 -14.97
CA TRP A 54 7.21 -12.39 -15.87
C TRP A 54 6.02 -11.42 -15.90
N LEU A 55 5.68 -10.81 -14.76
CA LEU A 55 4.57 -9.85 -14.66
C LEU A 55 4.95 -8.53 -15.35
N LYS A 56 6.19 -8.06 -15.15
CA LYS A 56 6.71 -6.88 -15.85
C LYS A 56 6.76 -7.10 -17.36
N GLU A 57 7.20 -8.27 -17.82
CA GLU A 57 7.21 -8.63 -19.24
C GLU A 57 5.78 -8.68 -19.82
N PHE A 58 4.81 -9.24 -19.08
CA PHE A 58 3.40 -9.24 -19.49
C PHE A 58 2.83 -7.82 -19.64
N MET A 59 3.07 -6.96 -18.64
CA MET A 59 2.66 -5.55 -18.65
C MET A 59 3.30 -4.78 -19.80
N TYR A 60 4.60 -4.97 -20.02
CA TYR A 60 5.33 -4.36 -21.12
C TYR A 60 4.81 -4.84 -22.49
N SER A 61 4.51 -6.13 -22.63
CA SER A 61 4.01 -6.71 -23.88
C SER A 61 2.61 -6.19 -24.27
N HIS A 62 1.76 -5.84 -23.31
CA HIS A 62 0.38 -5.39 -23.57
C HIS A 62 0.25 -3.87 -23.61
N LEU A 63 0.99 -3.14 -22.77
CA LEU A 63 0.86 -1.69 -22.61
C LEU A 63 2.08 -0.90 -23.11
N GLY A 64 3.13 -1.57 -23.60
CA GLY A 64 4.34 -0.95 -24.13
C GLY A 64 5.32 -0.51 -23.05
N ALA A 65 6.23 0.42 -23.40
CA ALA A 65 7.33 0.87 -22.54
C ALA A 65 6.87 1.36 -21.15
N ASN A 66 5.70 1.97 -21.07
CA ASN A 66 5.12 2.50 -19.83
C ASN A 66 4.16 1.53 -19.14
N GLY A 67 4.02 0.31 -19.66
CA GLY A 67 3.05 -0.66 -19.16
C GLY A 67 3.29 -1.07 -17.71
N VAL A 68 4.56 -1.19 -17.33
CA VAL A 68 4.97 -1.51 -15.96
C VAL A 68 4.58 -0.37 -15.02
N ALA A 69 4.85 0.88 -15.39
CA ALA A 69 4.48 2.06 -14.62
C ALA A 69 2.95 2.15 -14.43
N ILE A 70 2.17 2.01 -15.52
CA ILE A 70 0.70 2.04 -15.47
C ILE A 70 0.17 0.94 -14.52
N GLY A 71 0.69 -0.26 -14.64
CA GLY A 71 0.30 -1.40 -13.81
C GLY A 71 0.52 -1.15 -12.32
N PHE A 72 1.72 -0.73 -11.93
CA PHE A 72 2.00 -0.39 -10.53
C PHE A 72 1.22 0.84 -10.06
N GLY A 73 0.97 1.81 -10.95
CA GLY A 73 0.20 3.00 -10.66
C GLY A 73 -1.25 2.68 -10.27
N LEU A 74 -1.88 1.76 -10.99
CA LEU A 74 -3.22 1.27 -10.67
C LEU A 74 -3.26 0.57 -9.31
N ILE A 75 -2.24 -0.23 -8.98
CA ILE A 75 -2.15 -0.89 -7.67
C ILE A 75 -1.98 0.15 -6.55
N GLY A 76 -1.10 1.14 -6.73
CA GLY A 76 -0.90 2.22 -5.78
C GLY A 76 -2.16 3.06 -5.57
N LEU A 77 -2.87 3.39 -6.65
CA LEU A 77 -4.15 4.11 -6.59
C LEU A 77 -5.21 3.30 -5.85
N MET A 78 -5.33 2.00 -6.14
CA MET A 78 -6.28 1.12 -5.49
C MET A 78 -6.02 1.02 -3.97
N LEU A 79 -4.76 0.87 -3.56
CA LEU A 79 -4.38 0.87 -2.14
C LEU A 79 -4.68 2.21 -1.46
N THR A 80 -4.42 3.32 -2.14
CA THR A 80 -4.70 4.66 -1.62
C THR A 80 -6.20 4.86 -1.40
N LEU A 81 -7.02 4.50 -2.39
CA LEU A 81 -8.48 4.60 -2.29
C LEU A 81 -9.05 3.66 -1.23
N TRP A 82 -8.52 2.44 -1.13
CA TRP A 82 -8.93 1.47 -0.13
C TRP A 82 -8.61 1.95 1.29
N GLY A 83 -7.37 2.38 1.54
CA GLY A 83 -6.98 2.91 2.84
C GLY A 83 -7.76 4.18 3.20
N ALA A 84 -8.03 5.06 2.24
CA ALA A 84 -8.87 6.24 2.46
C ALA A 84 -10.32 5.86 2.82
N TYR A 85 -10.87 4.82 2.19
CA TYR A 85 -12.17 4.26 2.53
C TYR A 85 -12.21 3.67 3.94
N GLU A 86 -11.19 2.92 4.36
CA GLU A 86 -11.07 2.40 5.74
C GLU A 86 -11.00 3.53 6.78
N VAL A 87 -10.24 4.59 6.49
CA VAL A 87 -10.16 5.77 7.38
C VAL A 87 -11.51 6.49 7.45
N ALA A 88 -12.19 6.69 6.32
CA ALA A 88 -13.47 7.38 6.27
C ALA A 88 -14.58 6.62 6.98
N THR A 89 -14.65 5.30 6.78
CA THR A 89 -15.63 4.43 7.45
C THR A 89 -15.37 4.31 8.96
N SER A 90 -14.11 4.29 9.38
CA SER A 90 -13.74 4.30 10.80
C SER A 90 -14.22 5.56 11.51
N ARG A 91 -14.08 6.75 10.90
CA ARG A 91 -14.59 8.01 11.47
C ARG A 91 -16.11 8.01 11.64
N ARG A 92 -16.85 7.42 10.70
CA ARG A 92 -18.31 7.35 10.74
C ARG A 92 -18.82 6.52 11.93
N ASN A 93 -18.14 5.42 12.25
CA ASN A 93 -18.50 4.55 13.37
C ASN A 93 -18.12 5.10 14.74
N GLU A 94 -17.10 5.97 14.83
CA GLU A 94 -16.79 6.68 16.09
C GLU A 94 -17.85 7.75 16.39
N GLY A 95 -18.35 8.45 15.36
CA GLY A 95 -19.38 9.48 15.52
C GLY A 95 -20.76 8.97 15.92
N SER A 96 -21.10 7.71 15.60
CA SER A 96 -22.39 7.10 15.96
C SER A 96 -22.44 6.55 17.39
N LYS A 97 -21.30 6.27 18.02
CA LYS A 97 -21.24 5.83 19.43
C LYS A 97 -21.35 6.97 20.44
N LEU A 98 -21.25 8.22 19.98
CA LEU A 98 -21.30 9.43 20.81
C LEU A 98 -22.67 10.13 20.78
N ARG A 99 -23.65 9.55 20.08
CA ARG A 99 -25.07 9.97 20.09
C ARG A 99 -25.90 8.89 20.76
#